data_AF-A0A2M7F5E1-F1
#
_entry.id   AF-A0A2M7F5E1-F1
#
_cell.length_a   1.000
_cell.length_b   1.000
_cell.length_c   1.000
_cell.angle_alpha   90.00
_cell.angle_beta   90.00
_cell.angle_gamma   90.00
#
_symmetry.space_group_name_H-M   'P 1'
#
loop_
_entity.id
_entity.type
_entity.pdbx_description
1 polymer ?
#
loop_
_entity_poly.entity_id
_entity_poly.type
_entity_poly.pdbx_seq_one_letter_code
_entity_poly.pdbx_strand_id
1 'polypeptide(L)'
;GMSPDEVSMKLYSDPRFINARELAGALRERISPGDRLYVLGSEPQIYFWSGAKPATPYVLANPLFGNYASAGRRQEEVWKALFEAPPEYLILCFPFSIPLFPASDLTLVGRVLDLVSEQYRPVAWMSRNNFGKVLPAINFSRRDFEESRFDLFLFRREGGGKTNWNG
;
A
#
# COMPACT_ATOMS: atom_id res chain seq x y z
N GLY A 1 -25.88 -5.98 -20.09
CA GLY A 1 -25.12 -6.93 -19.26
C GLY A 1 -24.52 -6.17 -18.09
N MET A 2 -24.20 -6.84 -16.98
CA MET A 2 -23.49 -6.21 -15.85
C MET A 2 -22.08 -5.79 -16.27
N SER A 3 -21.66 -4.61 -15.85
CA SER A 3 -20.28 -4.13 -15.94
C SER A 3 -19.35 -4.96 -15.04
N PRO A 4 -18.03 -4.95 -15.29
CA PRO A 4 -17.05 -5.60 -14.40
C PRO A 4 -17.17 -5.16 -12.94
N ASP A 5 -17.48 -3.88 -12.70
CA ASP A 5 -17.64 -3.31 -11.37
C ASP A 5 -18.89 -3.88 -10.67
N GLU A 6 -20.01 -3.97 -11.37
CA GLU A 6 -21.25 -4.58 -10.85
C GLU A 6 -21.04 -6.07 -10.52
N VAL A 7 -20.31 -6.80 -11.37
CA VAL A 7 -19.97 -8.21 -11.11
C VAL A 7 -19.06 -8.36 -9.90
N SER A 8 -18.01 -7.53 -9.81
CA SER A 8 -17.09 -7.54 -8.67
C SER A 8 -17.81 -7.23 -7.36
N MET A 9 -18.65 -6.19 -7.34
CA MET A 9 -19.44 -5.83 -6.17
C MET A 9 -20.38 -6.97 -5.76
N LYS A 10 -21.00 -7.65 -6.72
CA LYS A 10 -21.86 -8.80 -6.44
C LYS A 10 -21.09 -10.00 -5.87
N LEU A 11 -19.89 -10.28 -6.35
CA LEU A 11 -19.08 -11.42 -5.92
C LEU A 11 -18.42 -11.21 -4.56
N TYR A 12 -17.84 -10.03 -4.32
CA TYR A 12 -17.04 -9.76 -3.13
C TYR A 12 -17.77 -8.94 -2.07
N SER A 13 -18.93 -8.37 -2.41
CA SER A 13 -19.71 -7.47 -1.54
C SER A 13 -18.89 -6.29 -1.00
N ASP A 14 -17.89 -5.83 -1.75
CA ASP A 14 -16.86 -4.90 -1.29
C ASP A 14 -16.21 -4.14 -2.48
N PRO A 15 -15.99 -2.80 -2.38
CA PRO A 15 -15.49 -1.98 -3.48
C PRO A 15 -13.98 -2.06 -3.73
N ARG A 16 -13.25 -3.07 -3.22
CA ARG A 16 -11.77 -3.14 -3.28
C ARG A 16 -11.16 -2.84 -4.66
N PHE A 17 -11.74 -3.38 -5.73
CA PHE A 17 -11.21 -3.19 -7.09
C PHE A 17 -11.49 -1.79 -7.63
N ILE A 18 -12.67 -1.25 -7.31
CA ILE A 18 -13.04 0.13 -7.65
C ILE A 18 -12.11 1.09 -6.90
N ASN A 19 -11.95 0.92 -5.58
CA ASN A 19 -11.07 1.75 -4.76
C ASN A 19 -9.60 1.67 -5.21
N ALA A 20 -9.09 0.48 -5.50
CA ALA A 20 -7.74 0.33 -6.06
C ALA A 20 -7.58 1.06 -7.40
N ARG A 21 -8.60 1.05 -8.27
CA ARG A 21 -8.57 1.74 -9.57
C ARG A 21 -8.56 3.26 -9.41
N GLU A 22 -9.44 3.80 -8.57
CA GLU A 22 -9.52 5.24 -8.34
C GLU A 22 -8.26 5.79 -7.66
N LEU A 23 -7.72 5.09 -6.65
CA LEU A 23 -6.47 5.50 -6.02
C LEU A 23 -5.29 5.42 -6.99
N ALA A 24 -5.25 4.39 -7.84
CA ALA A 24 -4.24 4.28 -8.89
C ALA A 24 -4.33 5.42 -9.92
N GLY A 25 -5.55 5.86 -10.27
CA GLY A 25 -5.79 7.05 -11.09
C GLY A 25 -5.24 8.32 -10.43
N ALA A 26 -5.54 8.53 -9.15
CA ALA A 26 -4.97 9.64 -8.40
C ALA A 26 -3.43 9.57 -8.31
N LEU A 27 -2.84 8.38 -8.14
CA LEU A 27 -1.39 8.23 -8.16
C LEU A 27 -0.79 8.53 -9.54
N ARG A 28 -1.44 8.11 -10.63
CA ARG A 28 -0.97 8.35 -12.00
C ARG A 28 -0.79 9.83 -12.32
N GLU A 29 -1.64 10.68 -11.78
CA GLU A 29 -1.54 12.14 -11.95
C GLU A 29 -0.38 12.77 -11.17
N ARG A 30 0.22 12.03 -10.23
CA ARG A 30 1.26 12.51 -9.31
C ARG A 30 2.64 11.96 -9.63
N ILE A 31 2.71 10.82 -10.30
CA ILE A 31 3.96 10.09 -10.52
C ILE A 31 4.82 10.73 -11.62
N SER A 32 6.11 10.88 -11.34
CA SER A 32 7.11 11.36 -12.30
C SER A 32 7.91 10.19 -12.91
N PRO A 33 8.53 10.39 -14.09
CA PRO A 33 9.46 9.39 -14.64
C PRO A 33 10.59 9.07 -13.65
N GLY A 34 10.68 7.81 -13.23
CA GLY A 34 11.71 7.34 -12.30
C GLY A 34 11.20 7.09 -10.89
N ASP A 35 10.02 7.63 -10.54
CA ASP A 35 9.38 7.33 -9.27
C ASP A 35 9.05 5.85 -9.15
N ARG A 36 9.15 5.35 -7.92
CA ARG A 36 8.87 3.97 -7.55
C ARG A 36 7.74 3.91 -6.56
N LEU A 37 7.03 2.79 -6.59
CA LEU A 37 5.92 2.47 -5.70
C LEU A 37 6.17 1.14 -4.99
N TYR A 38 5.88 1.10 -3.68
CA TYR A 38 5.65 -0.16 -2.97
C TYR A 38 4.21 -0.21 -2.43
N VAL A 39 3.54 -1.34 -2.64
CA VAL A 39 2.20 -1.60 -2.14
C VAL A 39 2.30 -2.69 -1.07
N LEU A 40 2.00 -2.33 0.18
CA LEU A 40 1.83 -3.29 1.26
C LEU A 40 0.35 -3.68 1.34
N GLY A 41 -0.02 -4.70 0.57
CA GLY A 41 -1.39 -5.20 0.45
C GLY A 41 -1.53 -6.22 -0.67
N SER A 42 -2.76 -6.70 -0.87
CA SER A 42 -3.12 -7.65 -1.93
C SER A 42 -3.59 -6.95 -3.22
N GLU A 43 -3.15 -5.72 -3.46
CA GLU A 43 -3.59 -4.87 -4.57
C GLU A 43 -2.51 -4.65 -5.67
N PRO A 44 -1.96 -5.72 -6.29
CA PRO A 44 -0.94 -5.59 -7.33
C PRO A 44 -1.46 -4.86 -8.58
N GLN A 45 -2.77 -4.87 -8.82
CA GLN A 45 -3.40 -4.20 -9.96
C GLN A 45 -3.18 -2.67 -9.96
N ILE A 46 -2.85 -2.09 -8.80
CA ILE A 46 -2.50 -0.66 -8.70
C ILE A 46 -1.28 -0.34 -9.57
N TYR A 47 -0.28 -1.22 -9.66
CA TYR A 47 0.89 -1.01 -10.53
C TYR A 47 0.48 -0.86 -12.00
N PHE A 48 -0.44 -1.71 -12.46
CA PHE A 48 -0.94 -1.68 -13.83
C PHE A 48 -1.71 -0.39 -14.12
N TRP A 49 -2.64 0.00 -13.25
CA TRP A 49 -3.48 1.18 -13.47
C TRP A 49 -2.76 2.51 -13.27
N SER A 50 -1.80 2.57 -12.35
CA SER A 50 -1.02 3.80 -12.10
C SER A 50 0.14 3.98 -13.08
N GLY A 51 0.62 2.89 -13.69
CA GLY A 51 1.86 2.89 -14.48
C GLY A 51 3.13 2.99 -13.62
N ALA A 52 3.01 2.85 -12.30
CA ALA A 52 4.13 2.99 -11.39
C ALA A 52 5.13 1.83 -11.52
N LYS A 53 6.42 2.16 -11.43
CA LYS A 53 7.49 1.14 -11.38
C LYS A 53 7.56 0.54 -9.97
N PRO A 54 7.59 -0.79 -9.81
CA PRO A 54 7.79 -1.40 -8.50
C PRO A 54 9.11 -1.02 -7.85
N ALA A 55 9.08 -0.79 -6.54
CA ALA A 55 10.28 -0.60 -5.72
C ALA A 55 11.07 -1.90 -5.56
N THR A 56 10.36 -3.03 -5.56
CA THR A 56 10.91 -4.37 -5.36
C THR A 56 10.35 -5.32 -6.42
N PRO A 57 10.98 -6.49 -6.67
CA PRO A 57 10.41 -7.50 -7.57
C PRO A 57 9.16 -8.20 -6.97
N TYR A 58 8.85 -7.96 -5.70
CA TYR A 58 7.75 -8.61 -4.97
C TYR A 58 6.48 -7.75 -5.00
N VAL A 59 5.80 -7.74 -6.14
CA VAL A 59 4.53 -7.01 -6.33
C VAL A 59 3.31 -7.70 -5.70
N LEU A 60 3.46 -8.97 -5.29
CA LEU A 60 2.44 -9.75 -4.61
C LEU A 60 2.82 -9.95 -3.14
N ALA A 61 1.84 -9.80 -2.24
CA ALA A 61 2.04 -10.05 -0.81
C ALA A 61 2.11 -11.55 -0.46
N ASN A 62 1.41 -12.42 -1.21
CA ASN A 62 1.34 -13.85 -0.88
C ASN A 62 2.72 -14.55 -0.74
N PRO A 63 3.70 -14.33 -1.64
CA PRO A 63 5.07 -14.86 -1.49
C PRO A 63 5.81 -14.41 -0.21
N LEU A 64 5.39 -13.31 0.42
CA LEU A 64 6.04 -12.69 1.58
C LEU A 64 5.45 -13.17 2.90
N PHE A 65 4.14 -13.43 2.95
CA PHE A 65 3.43 -13.70 4.21
C PHE A 65 2.77 -15.08 4.27
N GLY A 66 2.75 -15.82 3.15
CA GLY A 66 2.28 -17.20 3.14
C GLY A 66 3.24 -18.18 3.85
N ASN A 67 2.77 -19.38 4.11
CA ASN A 67 3.55 -20.45 4.75
C ASN A 67 4.57 -21.08 3.77
N TYR A 68 5.60 -20.31 3.43
CA TYR A 68 6.69 -20.74 2.55
C TYR A 68 8.02 -20.67 3.30
N ALA A 69 8.87 -21.69 3.18
CA ALA A 69 10.20 -21.68 3.80
C ALA A 69 11.09 -20.49 3.35
N SER A 70 10.79 -19.90 2.18
CA SER A 70 11.50 -18.73 1.65
C SER A 70 10.89 -17.38 2.04
N ALA A 71 9.76 -17.35 2.77
CA ALA A 71 9.05 -16.12 3.11
C ALA A 71 9.95 -15.11 3.84
N GLY A 72 10.67 -15.54 4.89
CA GLY A 72 11.58 -14.69 5.65
C GLY A 72 12.68 -14.06 4.79
N ARG A 73 13.38 -14.87 3.97
CA ARG A 73 14.39 -14.37 3.02
C ARG A 73 13.81 -13.33 2.06
N ARG A 74 12.59 -13.55 1.55
CA ARG A 74 11.94 -12.60 0.63
C ARG A 74 11.56 -11.30 1.35
N GLN A 75 11.10 -11.39 2.61
CA GLN A 75 10.85 -10.21 3.44
C GLN A 75 12.13 -9.39 3.66
N GLU A 76 13.26 -10.03 3.91
CA GLU A 76 14.56 -9.37 4.03
C GLU A 76 14.99 -8.68 2.72
N GLU A 77 14.79 -9.32 1.58
CA GLU A 77 15.08 -8.72 0.27
C GLU A 77 14.21 -7.50 -0.02
N VAL A 78 12.91 -7.56 0.32
CA VAL A 78 12.02 -6.40 0.25
C VAL A 78 12.53 -5.29 1.16
N TRP A 79 12.81 -5.61 2.43
CA TRP A 79 13.27 -4.61 3.38
C TRP A 79 14.57 -3.95 2.94
N LYS A 80 15.55 -4.73 2.48
CA LYS A 80 16.82 -4.20 1.97
C LYS A 80 16.59 -3.24 0.82
N ALA A 81 15.75 -3.60 -0.15
CA ALA A 81 15.45 -2.72 -1.29
C ALA A 81 14.77 -1.41 -0.85
N LEU A 82 13.82 -1.47 0.09
CA LEU A 82 13.12 -0.30 0.61
C LEU A 82 14.04 0.59 1.47
N PHE A 83 14.95 -0.01 2.23
CA PHE A 83 15.91 0.72 3.06
C PHE A 83 16.98 1.41 2.21
N GLU A 84 17.55 0.73 1.22
CA GLU A 84 18.60 1.27 0.34
C GLU A 84 18.07 2.33 -0.63
N ALA A 85 16.84 2.16 -1.11
CA ALA A 85 16.21 3.08 -2.06
C ALA A 85 14.71 3.26 -1.73
N PRO A 86 14.38 4.05 -0.69
CA PRO A 86 12.99 4.31 -0.31
C PRO A 86 12.19 4.83 -1.51
N PRO A 87 11.04 4.21 -1.85
CA PRO A 87 10.25 4.62 -3.01
C PRO A 87 9.62 6.01 -2.79
N GLU A 88 9.33 6.72 -3.88
CA GLU A 88 8.66 8.03 -3.77
C GLU A 88 7.23 7.89 -3.19
N TYR A 89 6.57 6.76 -3.50
CA TYR A 89 5.23 6.46 -3.03
C TYR A 89 5.13 5.12 -2.32
N LEU A 90 4.31 5.10 -1.27
CA LEU A 90 3.89 3.89 -0.55
C LEU A 90 2.36 3.82 -0.52
N ILE A 91 1.80 2.64 -0.74
CA ILE A 91 0.38 2.38 -0.49
C ILE A 91 0.26 1.30 0.58
N LEU A 92 -0.52 1.59 1.62
CA LEU A 92 -0.89 0.62 2.65
C LEU A 92 -2.37 0.26 2.51
N CYS A 93 -2.69 -1.03 2.51
CA CYS A 93 -4.05 -1.52 2.69
C CYS A 93 -4.25 -1.91 4.16
N PHE A 94 -5.22 -1.31 4.85
CA PHE A 94 -5.44 -1.56 6.28
C PHE A 94 -6.93 -1.77 6.66
N PRO A 95 -7.25 -2.76 7.53
CA PRO A 95 -6.42 -3.89 7.90
C PRO A 95 -5.90 -4.65 6.67
N PHE A 96 -4.72 -5.26 6.80
CA PHE A 96 -4.04 -5.89 5.66
C PHE A 96 -4.96 -6.89 4.97
N SER A 97 -5.19 -6.72 3.67
CA SER A 97 -5.89 -7.68 2.80
C SER A 97 -5.07 -8.94 2.50
N ILE A 98 -4.03 -9.19 3.30
CA ILE A 98 -3.06 -10.26 3.15
C ILE A 98 -3.58 -11.47 3.95
N PRO A 99 -3.54 -12.70 3.40
CA PRO A 99 -3.83 -13.89 4.19
C PRO A 99 -2.74 -14.07 5.26
N LEU A 100 -3.03 -13.63 6.48
CA LEU A 100 -2.18 -13.85 7.64
C LEU A 100 -2.53 -15.21 8.23
N PHE A 101 -1.58 -16.14 8.16
CA PHE A 101 -1.64 -17.42 8.85
C PHE A 101 -1.11 -17.25 10.29
N PRO A 102 -1.48 -18.12 11.25
CA PRO A 102 -1.02 -18.00 12.64
C PRO A 102 0.51 -17.94 12.80
N ALA A 103 1.28 -18.45 11.84
CA ALA A 103 2.75 -18.43 11.82
C ALA A 103 3.35 -17.39 10.86
N SER A 104 2.55 -16.49 10.28
CA SER A 104 3.05 -15.47 9.37
C SER A 104 3.98 -14.51 10.11
N ASP A 105 5.20 -14.33 9.59
CA ASP A 105 6.14 -13.33 10.07
C ASP A 105 5.67 -11.93 9.67
N LEU A 106 5.46 -11.05 10.65
CA LEU A 106 5.00 -9.67 10.47
C LEU A 106 6.14 -8.65 10.60
N THR A 107 7.39 -9.08 10.66
CA THR A 107 8.55 -8.20 10.82
C THR A 107 8.63 -7.16 9.72
N LEU A 108 8.41 -7.55 8.45
CA LEU A 108 8.38 -6.61 7.34
C LEU A 108 7.27 -5.56 7.49
N VAL A 109 6.09 -5.96 7.98
CA VAL A 109 4.98 -5.03 8.21
C VAL A 109 5.40 -3.96 9.21
N GLY A 110 5.94 -4.35 10.36
CA GLY A 110 6.42 -3.40 11.38
C GLY A 110 7.44 -2.42 10.80
N ARG A 111 8.46 -2.93 10.10
CA ARG A 111 9.50 -2.09 9.49
C ARG A 111 8.98 -1.12 8.44
N VAL A 112 7.99 -1.52 7.63
CA VAL A 112 7.36 -0.62 6.66
C VAL A 112 6.51 0.45 7.36
N LEU A 113 5.82 0.10 8.45
CA LEU A 113 5.08 1.08 9.24
C LEU A 113 6.02 2.09 9.90
N ASP A 114 7.15 1.65 10.44
CA ASP A 114 8.19 2.53 11.00
C ASP A 114 8.72 3.46 9.91
N LEU A 115 9.11 2.93 8.75
CA LEU A 115 9.57 3.71 7.60
C LEU A 115 8.55 4.76 7.17
N VAL A 116 7.27 4.41 7.09
CA VAL A 116 6.18 5.34 6.76
C VAL A 116 6.10 6.45 7.81
N SER A 117 6.14 6.11 9.09
CA SER A 117 6.05 7.09 10.18
C SER A 117 7.23 8.07 10.23
N GLU A 118 8.41 7.62 9.81
CA GLU A 118 9.64 8.40 9.87
C GLU A 118 9.86 9.29 8.62
N GLN A 119 9.47 8.80 7.44
CA GLN A 119 9.92 9.39 6.17
C GLN A 119 8.79 9.73 5.20
N TYR A 120 7.53 9.47 5.55
CA TYR A 120 6.42 9.65 4.64
C TYR A 120 5.29 10.46 5.27
N ARG A 121 4.61 11.22 4.43
CA ARG A 121 3.35 11.88 4.78
C ARG A 121 2.18 11.28 4.02
N PRO A 122 1.00 11.13 4.64
CA PRO A 122 -0.20 10.75 3.91
C PRO A 122 -0.57 11.87 2.94
N VAL A 123 -0.99 11.52 1.73
CA VAL A 123 -1.43 12.50 0.70
C VAL A 123 -2.85 12.24 0.22
N ALA A 124 -3.31 10.99 0.25
CA ALA A 124 -4.66 10.62 -0.09
C ALA A 124 -5.04 9.30 0.58
N TRP A 125 -6.33 9.04 0.70
CA TRP A 125 -6.84 7.77 1.17
C TRP A 125 -8.20 7.46 0.55
N MET A 126 -8.60 6.20 0.62
CA MET A 126 -9.90 5.73 0.18
C MET A 126 -10.51 4.83 1.23
N SER A 127 -11.76 5.13 1.58
CA SER A 127 -12.55 4.30 2.47
C SER A 127 -13.51 3.41 1.70
N ARG A 128 -13.82 2.24 2.26
CA ARG A 128 -15.00 1.47 1.86
C ARG A 128 -16.30 2.29 1.92
N ASN A 129 -16.41 3.22 2.87
CA ASN A 129 -17.60 4.04 3.07
C ASN A 129 -17.72 5.21 2.07
N ASN A 130 -16.64 5.52 1.33
CA ASN A 130 -16.59 6.59 0.33
C ASN A 130 -16.10 6.04 -1.02
N PHE A 131 -16.74 4.96 -1.49
CA PHE A 131 -16.41 4.32 -2.76
C PHE A 131 -16.48 5.32 -3.92
N GLY A 132 -15.52 5.23 -4.84
CA GLY A 132 -15.43 6.13 -6.00
C GLY A 132 -14.83 7.51 -5.70
N LYS A 133 -14.49 7.82 -4.44
CA LYS A 133 -13.96 9.13 -4.05
C LYS A 133 -12.63 8.99 -3.30
N VAL A 134 -11.57 9.52 -3.92
CA VAL A 134 -10.28 9.71 -3.25
C VAL A 134 -10.37 10.92 -2.32
N LEU A 135 -10.10 10.72 -1.04
CA LEU A 135 -10.12 11.77 -0.04
C LEU A 135 -8.71 12.30 0.20
N PRO A 136 -8.53 13.63 0.36
CA PRO A 136 -7.24 14.17 0.72
C PRO A 136 -6.88 13.79 2.16
N ALA A 137 -5.59 13.62 2.43
CA ALA A 137 -5.11 13.25 3.77
C ALA A 137 -5.36 14.30 4.85
N ILE A 138 -5.69 15.55 4.50
CA ILE A 138 -6.12 16.56 5.49
C ILE A 138 -7.40 16.16 6.25
N ASN A 139 -8.16 15.21 5.70
CA ASN A 139 -9.36 14.65 6.31
C ASN A 139 -9.07 13.32 7.03
N PHE A 140 -7.81 12.99 7.28
CA PHE A 140 -7.41 11.74 7.92
C PHE A 140 -7.04 11.99 9.38
N SER A 141 -7.74 11.32 10.27
CA SER A 141 -7.43 11.24 11.69
C SER A 141 -6.97 9.84 12.06
N ARG A 142 -6.27 9.71 13.20
CA ARG A 142 -5.93 8.40 13.78
C ARG A 142 -7.17 7.52 13.98
N ARG A 143 -8.31 8.13 14.28
CA ARG A 143 -9.59 7.45 14.41
C ARG A 143 -10.04 6.83 13.09
N ASP A 144 -9.87 7.52 11.96
CA ASP A 144 -10.19 6.96 10.64
C ASP A 144 -9.31 5.74 10.30
N PHE A 145 -8.05 5.74 10.76
CA PHE A 145 -7.19 4.56 10.65
C PHE A 145 -7.68 3.38 11.49
N GLU A 146 -8.05 3.64 12.75
CA GLU A 146 -8.53 2.62 13.69
C GLU A 146 -9.90 2.05 13.30
N GLU A 147 -10.76 2.86 12.70
CA GLU A 147 -12.08 2.46 12.19
C GLU A 147 -12.02 1.86 10.77
N SER A 148 -10.85 1.88 10.12
CA SER A 148 -10.69 1.46 8.73
C SER A 148 -11.01 -0.03 8.49
N ARG A 149 -11.50 -0.31 7.29
CA ARG A 149 -12.03 -1.63 6.89
C ARG A 149 -11.60 -1.98 5.46
N PHE A 150 -10.31 -2.28 5.28
CA PHE A 150 -9.64 -2.48 3.98
C PHE A 150 -9.52 -1.18 3.17
N ASP A 151 -9.18 -0.11 3.89
CA ASP A 151 -8.97 1.20 3.31
C ASP A 151 -7.56 1.29 2.74
N LEU A 152 -7.43 2.05 1.65
CA LEU A 152 -6.15 2.26 0.98
C LEU A 152 -5.61 3.63 1.32
N PHE A 153 -4.38 3.69 1.79
CA PHE A 153 -3.70 4.91 2.20
C PHE A 153 -2.50 5.14 1.29
N LEU A 154 -2.48 6.28 0.60
CA LEU A 154 -1.37 6.72 -0.25
C LEU A 154 -0.48 7.68 0.53
N PHE A 155 0.79 7.32 0.61
CA PHE A 155 1.85 8.07 1.25
C PHE A 155 2.85 8.54 0.21
N ARG A 156 3.41 9.72 0.45
CA ARG A 156 4.51 10.28 -0.34
C ARG A 156 5.71 10.49 0.57
N ARG A 157 6.89 10.10 0.08
CA ARG A 157 8.15 10.33 0.77
C ARG A 157 8.37 11.83 0.96
N GLU A 158 8.71 12.24 2.16
CA GLU A 158 9.21 13.59 2.40
C GLU A 158 10.68 13.62 1.98
N GLY A 159 11.11 14.69 1.28
CA GLY A 159 12.49 14.80 0.80
C GLY A 159 13.49 14.71 1.95
N GLY A 160 14.03 13.53 2.18
CA GLY A 160 14.91 13.22 3.29
C GLY A 160 16.33 13.71 3.06
N GLY A 161 16.60 14.95 3.46
CA GLY A 161 17.85 15.23 4.16
C GLY A 161 17.83 14.43 5.46
N LYS A 162 18.90 13.67 5.73
CA LYS A 162 19.07 12.87 6.95
C LYS A 162 18.70 13.69 8.20
N THR A 163 17.58 13.40 8.84
CA THR A 163 17.38 13.76 10.24
C THR A 163 18.13 12.73 11.07
N ASN A 164 19.32 13.14 11.53
CA ASN A 164 20.07 12.44 12.56
C ASN A 164 19.18 12.23 13.78
N TRP A 165 19.02 11.00 14.24
CA TRP A 165 18.51 10.73 15.57
C TRP A 165 19.68 10.31 16.46
N ASN A 166 20.16 11.29 17.24
CA ASN A 166 20.85 11.06 18.51
C ASN A 166 19.78 11.22 19.59
N GLY A 167 19.54 10.19 20.41
CA GLY A 167 18.59 10.26 21.52
C GLY A 167 18.29 8.91 22.14
#